data_AF-A0A529SV44-F1
#
_entry.id   AF-A0A529SV44-F1
#
_cell.length_a   1.000
_cell.length_b   1.000
_cell.length_c   1.000
_cell.angle_alpha   90.00
_cell.angle_beta   90.00
_cell.angle_gamma   90.00
#
_symmetry.space_group_name_H-M   'P 1'
#
loop_
_entity.id
_entity.type
_entity.pdbx_description
1 polymer ?
#
loop_
_entity_poly.entity_id
_entity_poly.type
_entity_poly.pdbx_seq_one_letter_code
_entity_poly.pdbx_strand_id
1 'polypeptide(L)' 'DRIVETIPLRRLGATSEVADIIYFLCSGQSSYVTGSEIHINGGQHV' A
#
# COMPACT_ATOMS: atom_id res chain seq x y z
N ASP A 1 -12.49 -8.77 -14.61
CA ASP A 1 -12.95 -7.44 -14.13
C ASP A 1 -12.08 -6.34 -14.67
N ARG A 2 -12.66 -5.37 -15.38
CA ARG A 2 -11.94 -4.27 -16.08
C ARG A 2 -10.98 -3.46 -15.18
N ILE A 3 -11.17 -3.53 -13.86
CA ILE A 3 -10.32 -2.88 -12.86
C ILE A 3 -8.94 -3.55 -12.75
N VAL A 4 -8.86 -4.88 -12.85
CA VAL A 4 -7.58 -5.60 -12.71
C VAL A 4 -6.62 -5.26 -13.85
N GLU A 5 -7.17 -4.97 -15.03
CA GLU A 5 -6.39 -4.57 -16.21
C GLU A 5 -5.74 -3.19 -16.08
N THR A 6 -6.30 -2.31 -15.24
CA THR A 6 -5.74 -0.97 -15.01
C THR A 6 -4.76 -0.93 -13.83
N ILE A 7 -4.63 -2.03 -13.07
CA ILE A 7 -3.63 -2.15 -12.00
C ILE A 7 -2.31 -2.67 -12.61
N PRO A 8 -1.19 -1.94 -12.49
CA PRO A 8 0.10 -2.41 -13.01
C PRO A 8 0.53 -3.79 -12.48
N LEU A 9 0.26 -4.11 -11.21
CA LEU A 9 0.51 -5.44 -10.64
C LEU A 9 -0.44 -6.54 -11.12
N ARG A 10 -1.44 -6.22 -11.96
CA ARG A 10 -2.39 -7.17 -12.57
C ARG A 10 -3.16 -8.04 -11.57
N ARG A 11 -3.36 -7.53 -10.35
CA ARG A 11 -4.16 -8.18 -9.32
C ARG A 11 -4.75 -7.18 -8.35
N LEU A 12 -5.78 -7.60 -7.63
CA LEU A 12 -6.25 -6.87 -6.45
C LEU A 12 -5.26 -7.03 -5.30
N GLY A 13 -5.16 -5.99 -4.48
CA GLY A 13 -4.45 -6.04 -3.21
C GLY A 13 -5.18 -6.91 -2.19
N ALA A 14 -4.43 -7.54 -1.30
CA ALA A 14 -4.98 -8.24 -0.15
C ALA A 14 -5.00 -7.33 1.08
N THR A 15 -5.93 -7.60 2.00
CA THR A 15 -6.02 -6.85 3.28
C THR A 15 -4.74 -6.99 4.12
N SER A 16 -4.03 -8.12 4.00
CA SER A 16 -2.74 -8.33 4.67
C SER A 16 -1.68 -7.33 4.23
N GLU A 17 -1.65 -6.94 2.96
CA GLU A 17 -0.66 -5.98 2.45
C GLU A 17 -0.87 -4.57 3.03
N VAL A 18 -2.12 -4.21 3.31
CA VAL A 18 -2.46 -2.98 4.04
C VAL A 18 -2.05 -3.10 5.51
N ALA A 19 -2.33 -4.25 6.13
CA ALA A 19 -1.99 -4.51 7.52
C ALA A 19 -0.47 -4.47 7.76
N ASP A 20 0.33 -4.98 6.84
CA ASP A 20 1.80 -4.98 6.94
C ASP A 20 2.37 -3.56 6.97
N ILE A 21 1.82 -2.64 6.18
CA ILE A 21 2.22 -1.22 6.22
C ILE A 21 1.78 -0.55 7.52
N ILE A 22 0.57 -0.83 7.99
CA ILE A 22 0.11 -0.33 9.30
C ILE A 22 1.05 -0.82 10.41
N TYR A 23 1.39 -2.11 10.39
CA TYR A 23 2.31 -2.70 11.37
C TYR A 23 3.69 -2.02 11.32
N PHE A 24 4.25 -1.80 10.13
CA PHE A 24 5.48 -1.04 9.98
C PHE A 24 5.37 0.37 10.59
N LEU A 25 4.29 1.10 10.30
CA LEU A 25 4.05 2.45 10.81
C LEU A 25 3.89 2.52 12.33
N CYS A 26 3.37 1.46 12.95
CA CYS A 26 3.29 1.33 14.41
C CYS A 26 4.60 0.87 15.06
N SER A 27 5.58 0.40 14.28
CA SER A 27 6.85 -0.09 14.80
C SER A 27 7.86 1.05 15.04
N GLY A 28 8.94 0.79 15.78
CA GLY A 28 10.01 1.77 15.94
C GLY A 28 10.77 2.12 14.65
N GLN A 29 10.62 1.31 13.59
CA GLN A 29 11.30 1.52 12.30
C GLN A 29 10.79 2.76 11.56
N SER A 30 9.57 3.19 11.83
CA SER A 30 8.94 4.38 11.25
C SER A 30 9.09 5.63 12.12
N SER A 31 9.96 5.61 13.14
CA SER A 31 10.01 6.65 14.20
C SER A 31 10.23 8.09 13.72
N TYR A 32 10.72 8.29 12.49
CA TYR A 32 10.91 9.61 11.88
C TYR A 32 9.96 9.88 10.70
N VAL A 33 8.99 9.00 10.46
CA VAL A 33 7.97 9.16 9.42
C VAL A 33 6.78 9.90 10.01
N THR A 34 6.52 11.10 9.52
CA THR A 34 5.37 11.92 9.92
C THR A 34 4.91 12.80 8.76
N GLY A 35 3.65 13.24 8.79
CA GLY A 35 3.07 14.12 7.76
C GLY A 35 3.10 13.55 6.33
N SER A 36 3.11 12.23 6.19
CA SER A 36 3.29 11.53 4.91
C SER A 36 2.08 10.68 4.57
N GLU A 37 1.78 10.56 3.28
CA GLU A 37 0.77 9.63 2.74
C GLU A 37 1.47 8.45 2.05
N ILE A 38 0.95 7.23 2.25
CA ILE A 38 1.47 6.01 1.62
C ILE A 38 0.35 5.37 0.80
N HIS A 39 0.52 5.33 -0.52
CA HIS A 39 -0.44 4.70 -1.42
C HIS A 39 -0.17 3.20 -1.57
N ILE A 40 -1.15 2.38 -1.20
CA ILE A 40 -1.12 0.92 -1.34
C ILE A 40 -2.11 0.54 -2.45
N ASN A 41 -1.74 0.79 -3.71
CA ASN A 41 -2.67 0.73 -4.86
C ASN A 41 -2.18 -0.15 -6.02
N GLY A 42 -1.11 -0.93 -5.82
CA GLY A 42 -0.53 -1.77 -6.87
C GLY A 42 -0.03 -1.01 -8.11
N GLY A 43 0.29 0.28 -7.95
CA GLY A 43 0.82 1.15 -9.00
C GLY A 43 -0.23 1.96 -9.77
N GLN A 44 -1.50 1.96 -9.36
CA GLN A 44 -2.58 2.64 -10.10
C GLN A 44 -2.40 4.17 -10.24
N HIS A 45 -1.63 4.79 -9.35
CA HIS A 45 -1.20 6.18 -9.45
C HIS A 45 0.30 6.24 -9.19
N VAL A 46 1.08 6.34 -10.27
CA VAL A 46 2.53 6.61 -10.33
C VAL A 46 2.78 7.46 -11.56
#